data_AF-A0A9E2K6V4-F1
#
_entry.id   AF-A0A9E2K6V4-F1
#
_cell.length_a   1.000
_cell.length_b   1.000
_cell.length_c   1.000
_cell.angle_alpha   90.00
_cell.angle_beta   90.00
_cell.angle_gamma   90.00
#
_symmetry.space_group_name_H-M   'P 1'
#
loop_
_entity.id
_entity.type
_entity.pdbx_description
1 polymer ?
#
loop_
_entity_poly.entity_id
_entity_poly.type
_entity_poly.pdbx_seq_one_letter_code
_entity_poly.pdbx_strand_id
1 'polypeptide(L)'
;GAATSKLNKHFPFVISTMMSNSPVIRPRALKRRFFERFPDDLRPGRLSRTVAHVSTAIEMCVPLILLFSHGGWPTAAAAFVMVCFHLGILSAIPMGVPLEWNVFMIFCVLALFVGHADVGLSQMSNPLPVILVAVMAGIVITGNLAPRKVSFLPGMRYYAGNWDTSMWCVKPSAEQKIAANVVAIASMPAAQLERFYGSREAAQIPIFMGYAFRGFNTHGKALFTLVHRAMAGHDEDDYSITDGERICSTAMGWNFGDGHLHNEHLIAALQRRCRFEPGEVRVVLLDAQPIHRRTQRYRLVDAATGEFESGYVEVADMVVRQPWDDDVPVHPDPR
;
A
#
# COMPACT_ATOMS: atom_id res chain seq x y z
N GLY A 1 -0.71 -13.19 11.04
CA GLY A 1 0.13 -12.23 10.30
C GLY A 1 -0.73 -11.26 9.54
N ALA A 2 -1.06 -11.56 8.27
CA ALA A 2 -1.86 -10.68 7.41
C ALA A 2 -3.19 -10.22 8.02
N ALA A 3 -3.93 -11.14 8.66
CA ALA A 3 -5.17 -10.79 9.35
C ALA A 3 -4.96 -9.77 10.50
N THR A 4 -3.88 -9.92 11.28
CA THR A 4 -3.54 -9.01 12.38
C THR A 4 -3.24 -7.61 11.84
N SER A 5 -2.52 -7.52 10.73
CA SER A 5 -2.21 -6.25 10.08
C SER A 5 -3.46 -5.50 9.62
N LYS A 6 -4.55 -6.21 9.30
CA LYS A 6 -5.85 -5.64 8.88
C LYS A 6 -6.69 -5.07 10.04
N LEU A 7 -6.25 -5.22 11.30
CA LEU A 7 -6.86 -4.61 12.48
C LEU A 7 -6.55 -3.12 12.56
N ASN A 8 -6.99 -2.35 11.56
CA ASN A 8 -6.73 -0.93 11.44
C ASN A 8 -7.91 -0.21 10.76
N LYS A 9 -7.84 1.12 10.64
CA LYS A 9 -8.90 1.92 9.99
C LYS A 9 -8.72 2.06 8.47
N HIS A 10 -7.58 1.64 7.93
CA HIS A 10 -7.23 1.72 6.51
C HIS A 10 -7.87 0.60 5.67
N PHE A 11 -7.99 -0.61 6.22
CA PHE A 11 -8.43 -1.79 5.47
C PHE A 11 -9.81 -1.65 4.79
N PRO A 12 -10.83 -1.01 5.40
CA PRO A 12 -12.09 -0.74 4.70
C PRO A 12 -11.95 0.09 3.42
N PHE A 13 -10.95 0.97 3.32
CA PHE A 13 -10.66 1.74 2.11
C PHE A 13 -10.07 0.86 1.01
N VAL A 14 -9.22 -0.11 1.38
CA VAL A 14 -8.71 -1.12 0.44
C VAL A 14 -9.86 -1.92 -0.13
N ILE A 15 -10.77 -2.44 0.72
CA ILE A 15 -11.92 -3.21 0.27
C ILE A 15 -12.83 -2.38 -0.64
N SER A 16 -13.15 -1.13 -0.26
CA SER A 16 -13.99 -0.26 -1.07
C SER A 16 -13.40 -0.06 -2.48
N THR A 17 -12.12 0.29 -2.53
CA THR A 17 -11.42 0.57 -3.78
C THR A 17 -11.25 -0.68 -4.62
N MET A 18 -10.85 -1.79 -4.02
CA MET A 18 -10.62 -3.06 -4.72
C MET A 18 -11.93 -3.63 -5.30
N MET A 19 -13.00 -3.62 -4.51
CA MET A 19 -14.28 -4.23 -4.91
C MET A 19 -15.06 -3.37 -5.89
N SER A 20 -15.03 -2.04 -5.75
CA SER A 20 -15.64 -1.13 -6.74
C SER A 20 -14.92 -1.20 -8.09
N ASN A 21 -13.63 -1.53 -8.11
CA ASN A 21 -12.86 -1.73 -9.33
C ASN A 21 -12.89 -3.17 -9.86
N SER A 22 -13.35 -4.16 -9.09
CA SER A 22 -13.37 -5.58 -9.51
C SER A 22 -13.97 -5.79 -10.92
N PRO A 23 -13.32 -6.62 -11.77
CA PRO A 23 -13.81 -6.92 -13.11
C PRO A 23 -14.97 -7.94 -13.08
N VAL A 24 -15.06 -8.72 -12.00
CA VAL A 24 -16.10 -9.74 -11.81
C VAL A 24 -17.40 -9.12 -11.30
N ILE A 25 -17.31 -8.06 -10.49
CA ILE A 25 -18.48 -7.31 -10.02
C ILE A 25 -18.95 -6.36 -11.14
N ARG A 26 -19.72 -6.86 -12.10
CA ARG A 26 -20.18 -6.04 -13.25
C ARG A 26 -21.23 -4.96 -12.91
N PRO A 27 -22.25 -5.22 -12.06
CA PRO A 27 -23.32 -4.25 -11.86
C PRO A 27 -22.83 -2.96 -11.18
N ARG A 28 -23.00 -1.81 -11.86
CA ARG A 28 -22.62 -0.49 -11.31
C ARG A 28 -23.31 -0.19 -9.98
N ALA A 29 -24.57 -0.60 -9.82
CA ALA A 29 -25.31 -0.43 -8.57
C ALA A 29 -24.63 -1.15 -7.38
N LEU A 30 -24.05 -2.33 -7.62
CA LEU A 30 -23.33 -3.08 -6.59
C LEU A 30 -21.98 -2.45 -6.28
N LYS A 31 -21.23 -2.01 -7.31
CA LYS A 31 -19.98 -1.24 -7.12
C LYS A 31 -20.20 0.01 -6.25
N ARG A 32 -21.29 0.74 -6.49
CA ARG A 32 -21.65 1.96 -5.74
C ARG A 32 -21.97 1.70 -4.26
N ARG A 33 -22.47 0.51 -3.91
CA ARG A 33 -22.78 0.14 -2.50
C ARG A 33 -21.53 -0.03 -1.63
N PHE A 34 -20.33 -0.10 -2.21
CA PHE A 34 -19.08 -0.10 -1.45
C PHE A 34 -18.72 1.30 -0.91
N PHE A 35 -19.39 2.35 -1.36
CA PHE A 35 -19.24 3.71 -0.84
C PHE A 35 -20.39 4.07 0.13
N GLU A 36 -20.17 5.07 1.00
CA GLU A 36 -21.19 5.51 1.96
C GLU A 36 -22.41 6.10 1.25
N ARG A 37 -22.18 7.01 0.29
CA ARG A 37 -23.23 7.59 -0.56
C ARG A 37 -22.66 8.06 -1.89
N PHE A 38 -22.57 7.18 -2.87
CA PHE A 38 -22.09 7.56 -4.20
C PHE A 38 -23.07 8.54 -4.92
N PRO A 39 -22.59 9.60 -5.58
CA PRO A 39 -21.18 10.01 -5.74
C PRO A 39 -20.65 10.97 -4.65
N ASP A 40 -21.53 11.48 -3.78
CA ASP A 40 -21.22 12.60 -2.87
C ASP A 40 -20.33 12.24 -1.67
N ASP A 41 -20.34 10.97 -1.26
CA ASP A 41 -19.52 10.44 -0.18
C ASP A 41 -18.87 9.11 -0.58
N LEU A 42 -17.58 9.20 -0.88
CA LEU A 42 -16.75 8.10 -1.36
C LEU A 42 -15.98 7.39 -0.24
N ARG A 43 -16.30 7.66 1.02
CA ARG A 43 -15.76 6.89 2.15
C ARG A 43 -16.32 5.46 2.15
N PRO A 44 -15.65 4.50 2.82
CA PRO A 44 -16.09 3.12 2.84
C PRO A 44 -17.50 2.96 3.41
N GLY A 45 -18.41 2.44 2.57
CA GLY A 45 -19.78 2.13 2.93
C GLY A 45 -19.90 1.00 3.96
N ARG A 46 -21.13 0.74 4.42
CA ARG A 46 -21.41 -0.39 5.33
C ARG A 46 -20.96 -1.73 4.75
N LEU A 47 -21.18 -1.97 3.46
CA LEU A 47 -20.77 -3.20 2.79
C LEU A 47 -19.25 -3.40 2.85
N SER A 48 -18.47 -2.34 2.56
CA SER A 48 -17.00 -2.37 2.63
C SER A 48 -16.50 -2.70 4.03
N ARG A 49 -17.10 -2.07 5.05
CA ARG A 49 -16.75 -2.31 6.46
C ARG A 49 -17.08 -3.75 6.88
N THR A 50 -18.26 -4.25 6.54
CA THR A 50 -18.66 -5.63 6.84
C THR A 50 -17.73 -6.64 6.16
N VAL A 51 -17.46 -6.48 4.86
CA VAL A 51 -16.55 -7.37 4.12
C VAL A 51 -15.14 -7.32 4.70
N ALA A 52 -14.64 -6.14 5.08
CA ALA A 52 -13.34 -5.99 5.74
C ALA A 52 -13.28 -6.77 7.07
N HIS A 53 -14.29 -6.65 7.93
CA HIS A 53 -14.29 -7.35 9.22
C HIS A 53 -14.48 -8.87 9.06
N VAL A 54 -15.40 -9.30 8.20
CA VAL A 54 -15.65 -10.73 7.94
C VAL A 54 -14.42 -11.39 7.32
N SER A 55 -13.79 -10.75 6.33
CA SER A 55 -12.56 -11.28 5.72
C SER A 55 -11.42 -11.39 6.73
N THR A 56 -11.27 -10.39 7.62
CA THR A 56 -10.28 -10.44 8.71
C THR A 56 -10.57 -11.58 9.67
N ALA A 57 -11.84 -11.80 10.05
CA ALA A 57 -12.24 -12.89 10.94
C ALA A 57 -12.00 -14.27 10.31
N ILE A 58 -12.32 -14.45 9.04
CA ILE A 58 -12.05 -15.69 8.29
C ILE A 58 -10.54 -15.99 8.29
N GLU A 59 -9.72 -15.00 7.96
CA GLU A 59 -8.27 -15.15 7.87
C GLU A 59 -7.60 -15.39 9.24
N MET A 60 -8.25 -15.02 10.36
CA MET A 60 -7.79 -15.39 11.71
C MET A 60 -8.24 -16.79 12.11
N CYS A 61 -9.52 -17.11 11.91
CA CYS A 61 -10.14 -18.28 12.52
C CYS A 61 -9.95 -19.56 11.70
N VAL A 62 -10.07 -19.48 10.38
CA VAL A 62 -10.07 -20.69 9.55
C VAL A 62 -8.71 -21.41 9.54
N PRO A 63 -7.55 -20.72 9.54
CA PRO A 63 -6.27 -21.41 9.71
C PRO A 63 -6.15 -22.18 11.02
N LEU A 64 -6.77 -21.70 12.11
CA LEU A 64 -6.79 -22.43 13.39
C LEU A 64 -7.66 -23.69 13.30
N ILE A 65 -8.82 -23.58 12.64
CA ILE A 65 -9.67 -24.76 12.40
C ILE A 65 -8.89 -25.80 11.58
N LEU A 66 -8.23 -25.38 10.49
CA LEU A 66 -7.40 -26.27 9.67
C LEU A 66 -6.27 -26.92 10.47
N LEU A 67 -5.59 -26.16 11.33
CA LEU A 67 -4.46 -26.66 12.12
C LEU A 67 -4.86 -27.71 13.17
N PHE A 68 -6.05 -27.59 13.75
CA PHE A 68 -6.51 -28.47 14.83
C PHE A 68 -7.49 -29.55 14.37
N SER A 69 -7.98 -29.49 13.13
CA SER A 69 -8.88 -30.50 12.57
C SER A 69 -8.09 -31.55 11.80
N HIS A 70 -8.19 -32.80 12.22
CA HIS A 70 -7.43 -33.93 11.65
C HIS A 70 -8.25 -34.72 10.61
N GLY A 71 -8.94 -34.00 9.72
CA GLY A 71 -9.80 -34.55 8.68
C GLY A 71 -11.31 -34.44 8.95
N GLY A 72 -12.10 -35.07 8.07
CA GLY A 72 -13.56 -35.05 8.12
C GLY A 72 -14.20 -33.74 7.65
N TRP A 73 -15.50 -33.60 7.94
CA TRP A 73 -16.30 -32.45 7.49
C TRP A 73 -15.80 -31.08 7.97
N PRO A 74 -15.31 -30.90 9.22
CA PRO A 74 -14.78 -29.61 9.66
C PRO A 74 -13.59 -29.14 8.83
N THR A 75 -12.61 -30.02 8.56
CA THR A 75 -11.46 -29.73 7.70
C THR A 75 -11.91 -29.41 6.28
N ALA A 76 -12.82 -30.20 5.71
CA ALA A 76 -13.32 -29.98 4.35
C ALA A 76 -14.01 -28.62 4.20
N ALA A 77 -14.87 -28.25 5.15
CA ALA A 77 -15.54 -26.94 5.15
C ALA A 77 -14.55 -25.78 5.31
N ALA A 78 -13.60 -25.90 6.24
CA ALA A 78 -12.56 -24.89 6.46
C ALA A 78 -11.67 -24.70 5.21
N ALA A 79 -11.26 -25.81 4.58
CA ALA A 79 -10.45 -25.78 3.37
C ALA A 79 -11.23 -25.13 2.22
N PHE A 80 -12.50 -25.51 2.03
CA PHE A 80 -13.37 -24.90 1.02
C PHE A 80 -13.49 -23.39 1.21
N VAL A 81 -13.74 -22.93 2.44
CA VAL A 81 -13.83 -21.50 2.76
C VAL A 81 -12.51 -20.78 2.43
N MET A 82 -11.35 -21.33 2.78
CA MET A 82 -10.05 -20.72 2.45
C MET A 82 -9.77 -20.69 0.95
N VAL A 83 -10.14 -21.75 0.22
CA VAL A 83 -9.99 -21.77 -1.25
C VAL A 83 -10.87 -20.68 -1.87
N CYS A 84 -12.15 -20.58 -1.48
CA CYS A 84 -13.03 -19.51 -1.94
C CYS A 84 -12.51 -18.12 -1.57
N PHE A 85 -11.94 -17.96 -0.37
CA PHE A 85 -11.34 -16.71 0.08
C PHE A 85 -10.18 -16.27 -0.83
N HIS A 86 -9.23 -17.17 -1.11
CA HIS A 86 -8.09 -16.88 -1.98
C HIS A 86 -8.50 -16.68 -3.45
N LEU A 87 -9.47 -17.45 -3.96
CA LEU A 87 -10.04 -17.23 -5.30
C LEU A 87 -10.74 -15.87 -5.39
N GLY A 88 -11.44 -15.45 -4.32
CA GLY A 88 -12.05 -14.13 -4.23
C GLY A 88 -11.01 -13.01 -4.37
N ILE A 89 -9.88 -13.10 -3.66
CA ILE A 89 -8.76 -12.16 -3.77
C ILE A 89 -8.16 -12.19 -5.18
N LEU A 90 -7.92 -13.39 -5.72
CA LEU A 90 -7.38 -13.59 -7.07
C LEU A 90 -8.27 -12.96 -8.15
N SER A 91 -9.58 -12.92 -7.93
CA SER A 91 -10.57 -12.37 -8.86
C SER A 91 -10.71 -10.84 -8.81
N ALA A 92 -10.04 -10.16 -7.87
CA ALA A 92 -10.04 -8.71 -7.75
C ALA A 92 -8.93 -8.07 -8.61
N ILE A 93 -9.05 -6.77 -8.93
CA ILE A 93 -8.05 -6.10 -9.79
C ILE A 93 -6.65 -6.15 -9.14
N PRO A 94 -5.63 -6.63 -9.87
CA PRO A 94 -4.26 -6.66 -9.40
C PRO A 94 -3.61 -5.29 -9.59
N MET A 95 -3.56 -4.48 -8.53
CA MET A 95 -2.53 -3.44 -8.44
C MET A 95 -1.59 -3.86 -7.31
N GLY A 96 -0.42 -4.38 -7.67
CA GLY A 96 0.61 -4.84 -6.73
C GLY A 96 0.24 -6.11 -5.96
N VAL A 97 -0.29 -7.13 -6.63
CA VAL A 97 -0.73 -8.38 -5.99
C VAL A 97 0.18 -9.56 -6.36
N PRO A 98 0.79 -10.29 -5.40
CA PRO A 98 1.44 -11.55 -5.69
C PRO A 98 0.33 -12.58 -5.90
N LEU A 99 -0.21 -12.62 -7.11
CA LEU A 99 -1.27 -13.56 -7.49
C LEU A 99 -0.76 -15.00 -7.34
N GLU A 100 0.53 -15.20 -7.64
CA GLU A 100 1.28 -16.43 -7.44
C GLU A 100 1.21 -16.89 -5.98
N TRP A 101 1.28 -15.95 -5.02
CA TRP A 101 1.14 -16.26 -3.60
C TRP A 101 -0.25 -16.82 -3.27
N ASN A 102 -1.32 -16.27 -3.85
CA ASN A 102 -2.67 -16.79 -3.59
C ASN A 102 -2.85 -18.20 -4.16
N VAL A 103 -2.30 -18.48 -5.35
CA VAL A 103 -2.30 -19.84 -5.93
C VAL A 103 -1.49 -20.79 -5.06
N PHE A 104 -0.31 -20.36 -4.60
CA PHE A 104 0.52 -21.14 -3.68
C PHE A 104 -0.21 -21.45 -2.37
N MET A 105 -0.91 -20.48 -1.77
CA MET A 105 -1.67 -20.70 -0.55
C MET A 105 -2.84 -21.69 -0.76
N ILE A 106 -3.53 -21.64 -1.90
CA ILE A 106 -4.56 -22.63 -2.26
C ILE A 106 -3.94 -24.03 -2.32
N PHE A 107 -2.79 -24.16 -3.01
CA PHE A 107 -2.07 -25.42 -3.08
C PHE A 107 -1.67 -25.92 -1.68
N CYS A 108 -1.10 -25.06 -0.83
CA CYS A 108 -0.73 -25.42 0.54
C CYS A 108 -1.93 -25.86 1.37
N VAL A 109 -3.08 -25.19 1.24
CA VAL A 109 -4.30 -25.59 1.96
C VAL A 109 -4.72 -27.01 1.59
N LEU A 110 -4.77 -27.30 0.28
CA LEU A 110 -5.17 -28.61 -0.22
C LEU A 110 -4.14 -29.68 0.10
N ALA A 111 -2.85 -29.41 -0.11
CA ALA A 111 -1.79 -30.39 0.12
C ALA A 111 -1.65 -30.72 1.62
N LEU A 112 -1.56 -29.71 2.49
CA LEU A 112 -1.28 -29.91 3.91
C LEU A 112 -2.50 -30.37 4.70
N PHE A 113 -3.66 -29.74 4.49
CA PHE A 113 -4.82 -30.00 5.35
C PHE A 113 -5.85 -30.94 4.74
N VAL A 114 -5.86 -31.15 3.42
CA VAL A 114 -6.77 -32.13 2.79
C VAL A 114 -6.02 -33.41 2.42
N GLY A 115 -4.89 -33.30 1.73
CA GLY A 115 -4.08 -34.44 1.29
C GLY A 115 -3.32 -35.15 2.40
N HIS A 116 -2.97 -34.44 3.48
CA HIS A 116 -2.19 -34.96 4.61
C HIS A 116 -2.88 -34.61 5.95
N ALA A 117 -4.20 -34.73 5.99
CA ALA A 117 -5.01 -34.37 7.17
C ALA A 117 -4.69 -35.21 8.43
N ASP A 118 -4.06 -36.37 8.25
CA ASP A 118 -3.56 -37.25 9.30
C ASP A 118 -2.28 -36.73 9.97
N VAL A 119 -1.61 -35.74 9.37
CA VAL A 119 -0.39 -35.13 9.90
C VAL A 119 -0.72 -34.02 10.89
N GLY A 120 -0.43 -34.26 12.16
CA GLY A 120 -0.78 -33.35 13.26
C GLY A 120 0.42 -32.84 14.06
N LEU A 121 0.20 -31.81 14.88
CA LEU A 121 1.23 -31.24 15.77
C LEU A 121 1.80 -32.26 16.77
N SER A 122 1.02 -33.27 17.15
CA SER A 122 1.45 -34.33 18.08
C SER A 122 2.51 -35.27 17.50
N GLN A 123 2.65 -35.32 16.17
CA GLN A 123 3.64 -36.14 15.48
C GLN A 123 4.97 -35.40 15.25
N MET A 124 5.08 -34.16 15.73
CA MET A 124 6.28 -33.36 15.59
C MET A 124 7.44 -33.94 16.42
N SER A 125 8.47 -34.42 15.74
CA SER A 125 9.66 -35.04 16.35
C SER A 125 10.88 -34.12 16.44
N ASN A 126 10.79 -32.92 15.86
CA ASN A 126 11.90 -31.96 15.78
C ASN A 126 11.38 -30.54 16.11
N PRO A 127 12.10 -29.73 16.92
CA PRO A 127 11.69 -28.37 17.26
C PRO A 127 11.80 -27.34 16.13
N LEU A 128 12.47 -27.63 15.01
CA LEU A 128 12.72 -26.68 13.91
C LEU A 128 11.45 -25.97 13.39
N PRO A 129 10.29 -26.64 13.18
CA PRO A 129 9.07 -25.96 12.75
C PRO A 129 8.58 -24.90 13.75
N VAL A 130 8.71 -25.17 15.06
CA VAL A 130 8.35 -24.21 16.11
C VAL A 130 9.27 -23.00 16.07
N ILE A 131 10.57 -23.23 15.93
CA ILE A 131 11.57 -22.16 15.82
C ILE A 131 11.28 -21.30 14.58
N LEU A 132 11.00 -21.93 13.43
CA LEU A 132 10.63 -21.22 12.21
C LEU A 132 9.38 -20.35 12.41
N VAL A 133 8.33 -20.90 13.01
CA VAL A 133 7.10 -20.14 13.33
C VAL A 133 7.41 -18.97 14.28
N ALA A 134 8.25 -19.17 15.30
CA ALA A 134 8.65 -18.12 16.22
C ALA A 134 9.44 -16.99 15.52
N VAL A 135 10.38 -17.34 14.64
CA VAL A 135 11.13 -16.36 13.83
C VAL A 135 10.20 -15.58 12.91
N MET A 136 9.33 -16.26 12.17
CA MET A 136 8.35 -15.60 11.30
C MET A 136 7.42 -14.69 12.09
N ALA A 137 6.90 -15.15 13.23
CA ALA A 137 6.07 -14.35 14.12
C ALA A 137 6.84 -13.13 14.64
N GLY A 138 8.11 -13.28 15.04
CA GLY A 138 8.96 -12.19 15.50
C GLY A 138 9.15 -11.10 14.43
N ILE A 139 9.38 -11.49 13.17
CA ILE A 139 9.48 -10.55 12.04
C ILE A 139 8.17 -9.79 11.85
N VAL A 140 7.04 -10.50 11.84
CA VAL A 140 5.71 -9.89 11.65
C VAL A 140 5.34 -8.95 12.80
N ILE A 141 5.58 -9.36 14.05
CA ILE A 141 5.36 -8.53 15.24
C ILE A 141 6.22 -7.27 15.16
N THR A 142 7.51 -7.42 14.85
CA THR A 142 8.43 -6.29 14.72
C THR A 142 7.97 -5.35 13.60
N GLY A 143 7.51 -5.86 12.46
CA GLY A 143 7.03 -5.01 11.37
C GLY A 143 5.70 -4.30 11.63
N ASN A 144 4.87 -4.81 12.53
CA ASN A 144 3.66 -4.08 12.96
C ASN A 144 3.95 -3.08 14.08
N LEU A 145 4.96 -3.33 14.93
CA LEU A 145 5.36 -2.42 16.01
C LEU A 145 6.29 -1.30 15.54
N ALA A 146 7.20 -1.59 14.61
CA ALA A 146 8.18 -0.66 14.06
C ALA A 146 8.18 -0.67 12.52
N PRO A 147 7.09 -0.21 11.88
CA PRO A 147 6.93 -0.13 10.43
C PRO A 147 8.15 0.32 9.65
N ARG A 148 8.75 1.43 10.07
CA ARG A 148 9.88 2.08 9.40
C ARG A 148 11.13 1.21 9.31
N LYS A 149 11.23 0.17 10.14
CA LYS A 149 12.39 -0.74 10.17
C LYS A 149 12.17 -2.01 9.35
N VAL A 150 10.92 -2.42 9.14
CA VAL A 150 10.58 -3.70 8.50
C VAL A 150 9.49 -3.44 7.47
N SER A 151 9.86 -3.70 6.21
CA SER A 151 8.97 -3.52 5.06
C SER A 151 7.61 -4.19 5.29
N PHE A 152 6.58 -3.65 4.64
CA PHE A 152 5.23 -4.19 4.70
C PHE A 152 5.17 -5.65 4.21
N LEU A 153 6.11 -6.09 3.36
CA LEU A 153 6.18 -7.47 2.87
C LEU A 153 6.46 -8.47 4.00
N PRO A 154 7.64 -8.44 4.66
CA PRO A 154 7.91 -9.31 5.82
C PRO A 154 7.01 -9.00 7.02
N GLY A 155 6.52 -7.76 7.15
CA GLY A 155 5.54 -7.38 8.16
C GLY A 155 4.13 -7.93 7.92
N MET A 156 3.86 -8.57 6.77
CA MET A 156 2.54 -9.04 6.35
C MET A 156 1.47 -7.93 6.37
N ARG A 157 1.86 -6.69 6.05
CA ARG A 157 0.96 -5.53 5.99
C ARG A 157 0.45 -5.25 4.57
N TYR A 158 0.83 -6.09 3.63
CA TYR A 158 0.25 -6.10 2.29
C TYR A 158 -1.27 -6.37 2.40
N TYR A 159 -2.07 -5.71 1.56
CA TYR A 159 -3.54 -5.64 1.66
C TYR A 159 -4.13 -5.02 2.93
N ALA A 160 -3.33 -4.63 3.92
CA ALA A 160 -3.87 -4.01 5.12
C ALA A 160 -4.22 -2.53 4.94
N GLY A 161 -3.81 -1.93 3.82
CA GLY A 161 -3.99 -0.50 3.57
C GLY A 161 -2.97 0.38 4.28
N ASN A 162 -1.95 -0.23 4.90
CA ASN A 162 -0.98 0.43 5.77
C ASN A 162 0.46 0.07 5.38
N TRP A 163 1.06 0.88 4.51
CA TRP A 163 2.44 0.78 4.05
C TRP A 163 3.05 2.17 3.85
N ASP A 164 4.38 2.24 3.88
CA ASP A 164 5.15 3.45 3.69
C ASP A 164 4.93 3.99 2.27
N THR A 165 4.69 5.29 2.14
CA THR A 165 4.36 5.93 0.85
C THR A 165 5.12 7.24 0.70
N SER A 166 5.30 7.70 -0.54
CA SER A 166 5.89 9.01 -0.79
C SER A 166 5.33 9.67 -2.04
N MET A 167 5.30 11.00 -2.04
CA MET A 167 5.03 11.82 -3.23
C MET A 167 6.25 12.69 -3.53
N TRP A 168 6.60 12.78 -4.80
CA TRP A 168 7.76 13.53 -5.28
C TRP A 168 7.26 14.68 -6.15
N CYS A 169 7.53 15.90 -5.73
CA CYS A 169 7.32 17.11 -6.51
C CYS A 169 8.63 17.40 -7.26
N VAL A 170 8.60 17.27 -8.59
CA VAL A 170 9.79 17.30 -9.44
C VAL A 170 9.66 18.43 -10.46
N LYS A 171 10.62 19.36 -10.50
CA LYS A 171 10.68 20.38 -11.55
C LYS A 171 11.14 19.78 -12.89
N PRO A 172 10.76 20.37 -14.04
CA PRO A 172 11.26 19.93 -15.36
C PRO A 172 12.79 19.83 -15.46
N SER A 173 13.52 20.71 -14.79
CA SER A 173 15.00 20.67 -14.75
C SER A 173 15.53 19.41 -14.03
N ALA A 174 14.87 18.96 -12.97
CA ALA A 174 15.19 17.69 -12.31
C ALA A 174 14.81 16.48 -13.17
N GLU A 175 13.67 16.51 -13.87
CA GLU A 175 13.28 15.43 -14.79
C GLU A 175 14.34 15.22 -15.89
N GLN A 176 14.88 16.32 -16.45
CA GLN A 176 15.97 16.27 -17.42
C GLN A 176 17.25 15.66 -16.82
N LYS A 177 17.62 16.07 -15.59
CA LYS A 177 18.76 15.50 -14.87
C LYS A 177 18.58 13.99 -14.61
N ILE A 178 17.37 13.55 -14.24
CA ILE A 178 17.05 12.12 -14.07
C ILE A 178 17.18 11.39 -15.41
N ALA A 179 16.57 11.89 -16.47
CA ALA A 179 16.61 11.27 -17.79
C ALA A 179 18.04 11.13 -18.34
N ALA A 180 18.91 12.10 -18.07
CA ALA A 180 20.29 12.10 -18.53
C ALA A 180 21.21 11.19 -17.68
N ASN A 181 20.95 11.06 -16.37
CA ASN A 181 21.90 10.45 -15.43
C ASN A 181 21.41 9.12 -14.80
N VAL A 182 20.18 8.69 -15.10
CA VAL A 182 19.62 7.43 -14.62
C VAL A 182 19.34 6.51 -15.80
N VAL A 183 20.03 5.38 -15.84
CA VAL A 183 19.78 4.33 -16.83
C VAL A 183 18.50 3.60 -16.44
N ALA A 184 17.41 3.93 -17.14
CA ALA A 184 16.10 3.34 -16.92
C ALA A 184 15.61 2.64 -18.20
N ILE A 185 15.01 1.45 -18.05
CA ILE A 185 14.32 0.77 -19.16
C ILE A 185 13.06 1.56 -19.56
N ALA A 186 12.43 2.21 -18.58
CA ALA A 186 11.24 3.03 -18.72
C ALA A 186 11.59 4.51 -18.54
N SER A 187 11.19 5.37 -19.47
CA SER A 187 11.24 6.83 -19.28
C SER A 187 10.34 7.29 -18.13
N MET A 188 10.52 8.53 -17.67
CA MET A 188 9.66 9.12 -16.63
C MET A 188 8.17 9.05 -17.01
N PRO A 189 7.25 8.85 -16.05
CA PRO A 189 5.84 8.56 -16.35
C PRO A 189 5.15 9.62 -17.21
N ALA A 190 5.43 10.91 -16.97
CA ALA A 190 4.88 12.00 -17.78
C ALA A 190 5.29 11.87 -19.26
N ALA A 191 6.59 11.67 -19.51
CA ALA A 191 7.13 11.48 -20.86
C ALA A 191 6.62 10.19 -21.54
N GLN A 192 6.33 9.12 -20.79
CA GLN A 192 5.72 7.90 -21.33
C GLN A 192 4.28 8.15 -21.80
N LEU A 193 3.49 8.84 -20.98
CA LEU A 193 2.09 9.10 -21.27
C LEU A 193 1.93 10.09 -22.42
N GLU A 194 2.75 11.14 -22.49
CA GLU A 194 2.76 12.07 -23.63
C GLU A 194 3.05 11.34 -24.95
N ARG A 195 4.03 10.41 -24.96
CA ARG A 195 4.37 9.63 -26.14
C ARG A 195 3.24 8.71 -26.61
N PHE A 196 2.44 8.16 -25.68
CA PHE A 196 1.38 7.21 -26.01
C PHE A 196 0.04 7.88 -26.34
N TYR A 197 -0.30 8.96 -25.62
CA TYR A 197 -1.59 9.65 -25.76
C TYR A 197 -1.54 10.86 -26.70
N GLY A 198 -0.36 11.22 -27.23
CA GLY A 198 -0.19 12.14 -28.36
C GLY A 198 -0.29 13.63 -28.01
N SER A 199 -0.72 13.98 -26.78
CA SER A 199 -0.63 15.35 -26.26
C SER A 199 -0.44 15.37 -24.74
N ARG A 200 0.08 16.50 -24.24
CA ARG A 200 0.23 16.76 -22.79
C ARG A 200 -1.12 16.79 -22.07
N GLU A 201 -2.17 17.32 -22.69
CA GLU A 201 -3.51 17.30 -22.09
C GLU A 201 -4.09 15.88 -22.02
N ALA A 202 -3.89 15.05 -23.06
CA ALA A 202 -4.38 13.68 -23.06
C ALA A 202 -3.65 12.80 -22.03
N ALA A 203 -2.37 13.08 -21.77
CA ALA A 203 -1.57 12.43 -20.73
C ALA A 203 -1.99 12.81 -19.30
N GLN A 204 -2.61 13.97 -19.09
CA GLN A 204 -3.07 14.41 -17.76
C GLN A 204 -4.18 13.52 -17.21
N ILE A 205 -5.12 13.06 -18.03
CA ILE A 205 -6.25 12.22 -17.60
C ILE A 205 -5.77 10.96 -16.85
N PRO A 206 -4.91 10.09 -17.41
CA PRO A 206 -4.42 8.91 -16.70
C PRO A 206 -3.54 9.24 -15.48
N ILE A 207 -2.87 10.39 -15.46
CA ILE A 207 -2.13 10.88 -14.27
C ILE A 207 -3.11 11.17 -13.13
N PHE A 208 -4.13 12.00 -13.39
CA PHE A 208 -5.16 12.36 -12.41
C PHE A 208 -6.00 11.16 -11.97
N MET A 209 -6.23 10.17 -12.84
CA MET A 209 -6.84 8.89 -12.43
C MET A 209 -5.98 8.15 -11.39
N GLY A 210 -4.66 8.18 -11.54
CA GLY A 210 -3.72 7.66 -10.55
C GLY A 210 -3.80 8.41 -9.22
N TYR A 211 -3.89 9.74 -9.26
CA TYR A 211 -4.07 10.56 -8.06
C TYR A 211 -5.40 10.29 -7.37
N ALA A 212 -6.49 10.20 -8.13
CA ALA A 212 -7.80 9.84 -7.61
C ALA A 212 -7.74 8.47 -6.91
N PHE A 213 -7.12 7.46 -7.55
CA PHE A 213 -6.89 6.15 -6.94
C PHE A 213 -6.12 6.24 -5.62
N ARG A 214 -5.03 7.02 -5.58
CA ARG A 214 -4.29 7.25 -4.34
C ARG A 214 -5.16 7.94 -3.29
N GLY A 215 -5.95 8.94 -3.69
CA GLY A 215 -6.90 9.67 -2.86
C GLY A 215 -8.02 8.78 -2.30
N PHE A 216 -8.43 7.70 -2.97
CA PHE A 216 -9.37 6.73 -2.38
C PHE A 216 -8.80 5.97 -1.18
N ASN A 217 -7.48 5.95 -1.02
CA ASN A 217 -6.82 5.39 0.16
C ASN A 217 -6.56 6.48 1.19
N THR A 218 -6.58 6.09 2.45
CA THR A 218 -6.32 6.99 3.60
C THR A 218 -5.02 7.79 3.45
N HIS A 219 -3.92 7.16 3.04
CA HIS A 219 -2.63 7.82 2.87
C HIS A 219 -2.69 8.94 1.83
N GLY A 220 -3.51 8.80 0.80
CA GLY A 220 -3.67 9.82 -0.23
C GLY A 220 -4.11 11.16 0.35
N LYS A 221 -4.97 11.18 1.38
CA LYS A 221 -5.41 12.43 2.02
C LYS A 221 -4.22 13.20 2.60
N ALA A 222 -3.44 12.51 3.42
CA ALA A 222 -2.28 13.10 4.05
C ALA A 222 -1.20 13.48 3.02
N LEU A 223 -0.97 12.63 2.01
CA LEU A 223 0.01 12.90 0.97
C LEU A 223 -0.30 14.19 0.20
N PHE A 224 -1.54 14.39 -0.27
CA PHE A 224 -1.88 15.60 -1.02
C PHE A 224 -1.85 16.86 -0.15
N THR A 225 -2.30 16.80 1.11
CA THR A 225 -2.08 17.90 2.07
C THR A 225 -0.60 18.23 2.24
N LEU A 226 0.24 17.20 2.41
CA LEU A 226 1.67 17.38 2.64
C LEU A 226 2.41 17.82 1.37
N VAL A 227 1.87 17.55 0.17
CA VAL A 227 2.43 18.02 -1.10
C VAL A 227 2.37 19.56 -1.19
N HIS A 228 1.22 20.17 -0.88
CA HIS A 228 1.10 21.63 -0.78
C HIS A 228 2.12 22.20 0.22
N ARG A 229 2.27 21.52 1.37
CA ARG A 229 3.23 21.91 2.39
C ARG A 229 4.69 21.73 1.95
N ALA A 230 5.00 20.71 1.17
CA ALA A 230 6.34 20.45 0.66
C ALA A 230 6.78 21.51 -0.37
N MET A 231 5.83 22.07 -1.11
CA MET A 231 6.04 23.11 -2.13
C MET A 231 5.82 24.53 -1.57
N ALA A 232 5.51 24.69 -0.29
CA ALA A 232 5.27 25.99 0.32
C ALA A 232 6.43 26.97 0.05
N GLY A 233 6.10 28.15 -0.49
CA GLY A 233 7.08 29.17 -0.92
C GLY A 233 7.56 29.02 -2.36
N HIS A 234 7.03 28.05 -3.11
CA HIS A 234 7.24 27.87 -4.55
C HIS A 234 5.90 27.92 -5.30
N ASP A 235 5.96 28.12 -6.61
CA ASP A 235 4.80 27.94 -7.48
C ASP A 235 4.55 26.44 -7.67
N GLU A 236 3.33 25.97 -7.39
CA GLU A 236 2.97 24.55 -7.51
C GLU A 236 2.92 24.12 -8.99
N ASP A 237 2.60 25.04 -9.90
CA ASP A 237 2.51 24.77 -11.34
C ASP A 237 3.87 24.44 -11.97
N ASP A 238 4.97 24.74 -11.27
CA ASP A 238 6.34 24.39 -11.66
C ASP A 238 6.65 22.89 -11.45
N TYR A 239 5.82 22.16 -10.72
CA TYR A 239 6.13 20.79 -10.30
C TYR A 239 5.23 19.75 -10.97
N SER A 240 5.84 18.65 -11.40
CA SER A 240 5.12 17.40 -11.61
C SER A 240 5.07 16.63 -10.30
N ILE A 241 3.87 16.23 -9.88
CA ILE A 241 3.69 15.34 -8.72
C ILE A 241 3.82 13.91 -9.22
N THR A 242 4.70 13.11 -8.63
CA THR A 242 4.89 11.72 -9.03
C THR A 242 4.90 10.83 -7.80
N ASP A 243 4.09 9.78 -7.84
CA ASP A 243 4.10 8.75 -6.79
C ASP A 243 5.49 8.10 -6.73
N GLY A 244 6.07 8.00 -5.53
CA GLY A 244 7.41 7.45 -5.34
C GLY A 244 7.57 6.03 -5.85
N GLU A 245 6.48 5.27 -5.93
CA GLU A 245 6.41 3.97 -6.58
C GLU A 245 6.87 4.03 -8.05
N ARG A 246 6.51 5.11 -8.76
CA ARG A 246 6.94 5.31 -10.15
C ARG A 246 8.40 5.74 -10.24
N ILE A 247 8.86 6.62 -9.34
CA ILE A 247 10.27 7.01 -9.25
C ILE A 247 11.15 5.78 -8.98
N CYS A 248 10.73 4.92 -8.05
CA CYS A 248 11.35 3.64 -7.73
C CYS A 248 11.49 2.75 -8.96
N SER A 249 10.39 2.53 -9.69
CA SER A 249 10.40 1.74 -10.93
C SER A 249 11.38 2.28 -11.96
N THR A 250 11.39 3.60 -12.18
CA THR A 250 12.32 4.24 -13.14
C THR A 250 13.77 4.09 -12.69
N ALA A 251 14.05 4.31 -11.40
CA ALA A 251 15.43 4.34 -10.90
C ALA A 251 16.05 2.95 -10.67
N MET A 252 15.25 1.93 -10.34
CA MET A 252 15.73 0.59 -9.97
C MET A 252 15.26 -0.52 -10.90
N GLY A 253 14.33 -0.25 -11.82
CA GLY A 253 13.75 -1.26 -12.71
C GLY A 253 12.78 -2.24 -12.02
N TRP A 254 12.49 -2.01 -10.74
CA TRP A 254 11.59 -2.84 -9.95
C TRP A 254 10.84 -2.00 -8.90
N ASN A 255 9.56 -2.32 -8.70
CA ASN A 255 8.74 -1.75 -7.65
C ASN A 255 7.62 -2.72 -7.26
N PHE A 256 7.39 -2.89 -5.96
CA PHE A 256 6.27 -3.65 -5.41
C PHE A 256 5.38 -2.79 -4.50
N GLY A 257 5.44 -1.47 -4.65
CA GLY A 257 4.73 -0.54 -3.77
C GLY A 257 5.38 -0.39 -2.39
N ASP A 258 6.68 -0.70 -2.27
CA ASP A 258 7.40 -0.65 -0.99
C ASP A 258 8.03 0.71 -0.75
N GLY A 259 7.44 1.48 0.17
CA GLY A 259 7.96 2.78 0.56
C GLY A 259 9.38 2.78 1.09
N HIS A 260 9.89 1.64 1.55
CA HIS A 260 11.30 1.53 1.94
C HIS A 260 12.26 1.63 0.75
N LEU A 261 11.77 1.44 -0.48
CA LEU A 261 12.56 1.56 -1.69
C LEU A 261 12.59 2.98 -2.26
N HIS A 262 11.67 3.84 -1.87
CA HIS A 262 11.61 5.23 -2.33
C HIS A 262 11.63 6.22 -1.15
N ASN A 263 12.48 5.91 -0.16
CA ASN A 263 12.77 6.75 1.00
C ASN A 263 14.06 7.58 0.80
N GLU A 264 14.62 8.09 1.91
CA GLU A 264 15.84 8.90 1.90
C GLU A 264 17.04 8.25 1.22
N HIS A 265 17.13 6.92 1.21
CA HIS A 265 18.21 6.23 0.50
C HIS A 265 18.12 6.43 -1.01
N LEU A 266 16.91 6.36 -1.59
CA LEU A 266 16.70 6.62 -3.00
C LEU A 266 16.92 8.10 -3.31
N ILE A 267 16.42 9.00 -2.46
CA ILE A 267 16.64 10.46 -2.59
C ILE A 267 18.14 10.75 -2.65
N ALA A 268 18.92 10.25 -1.68
CA ALA A 268 20.36 10.44 -1.63
C ALA A 268 21.08 9.81 -2.84
N ALA A 269 20.62 8.65 -3.31
CA ALA A 269 21.19 8.01 -4.50
C ALA A 269 20.94 8.81 -5.78
N LEU A 270 19.73 9.37 -5.95
CA LEU A 270 19.41 10.24 -7.07
C LEU A 270 20.15 11.56 -6.98
N GLN A 271 20.27 12.16 -5.79
CA GLN A 271 21.04 13.39 -5.60
C GLN A 271 22.50 13.23 -6.00
N ARG A 272 23.15 12.12 -5.61
CA ARG A 272 24.55 11.84 -6.00
C ARG A 272 24.76 11.76 -7.51
N ARG A 273 23.75 11.27 -8.24
CA ARG A 273 23.82 11.09 -9.71
C ARG A 273 23.42 12.35 -10.47
N CYS A 274 22.34 12.99 -10.03
CA CYS A 274 21.67 14.04 -10.78
C CYS A 274 22.12 15.44 -10.36
N ARG A 275 22.68 15.60 -9.15
CA ARG A 275 23.11 16.88 -8.57
C ARG A 275 21.99 17.93 -8.66
N PHE A 276 20.87 17.63 -8.01
CA PHE A 276 19.76 18.56 -7.92
C PHE A 276 20.18 19.82 -7.14
N GLU A 277 19.59 20.93 -7.53
CA GLU A 277 19.65 22.23 -6.86
C GLU A 277 18.51 22.35 -5.83
N PRO A 278 18.64 23.23 -4.83
CA PRO A 278 17.60 23.46 -3.84
C PRO A 278 16.25 23.77 -4.51
N GLY A 279 15.19 23.09 -4.06
CA GLY A 279 13.84 23.26 -4.57
C GLY A 279 13.52 22.47 -5.85
N GLU A 280 14.49 21.84 -6.52
CA GLU A 280 14.19 21.10 -7.76
C GLU A 280 13.42 19.79 -7.52
N VAL A 281 13.69 19.12 -6.39
CA VAL A 281 13.01 17.88 -5.99
C VAL A 281 12.62 17.97 -4.52
N ARG A 282 11.31 18.01 -4.27
CA ARG A 282 10.71 18.06 -2.93
C ARG A 282 9.93 16.79 -2.70
N VAL A 283 10.18 16.09 -1.60
CA VAL A 283 9.65 14.76 -1.35
C VAL A 283 8.90 14.75 -0.04
N VAL A 284 7.66 14.27 -0.10
CA VAL A 284 6.85 13.88 1.04
C VAL A 284 7.10 12.41 1.32
N LEU A 285 7.56 12.08 2.52
CA LEU A 285 7.65 10.70 3.02
C LEU A 285 6.60 10.52 4.11
N LEU A 286 5.74 9.52 3.99
CA LEU A 286 4.73 9.17 4.99
C LEU A 286 4.92 7.71 5.42
N ASP A 287 5.30 7.54 6.69
CA ASP A 287 5.53 6.23 7.29
C ASP A 287 4.21 5.48 7.48
N ALA A 288 4.25 4.17 7.39
CA ALA A 288 3.11 3.36 7.79
C ALA A 288 2.81 3.50 9.30
N GLN A 289 1.53 3.41 9.65
CA GLN A 289 1.03 3.48 11.02
C GLN A 289 1.54 2.28 11.85
N PRO A 290 2.24 2.50 12.97
CA PRO A 290 2.50 1.45 13.94
C PRO A 290 1.19 0.99 14.59
N ILE A 291 0.98 -0.31 14.74
CA ILE A 291 -0.32 -0.88 15.17
C ILE A 291 -0.82 -0.35 16.53
N HIS A 292 0.11 0.10 17.39
CA HIS A 292 -0.16 0.60 18.74
C HIS A 292 -0.28 2.14 18.80
N ARG A 293 -0.17 2.85 17.67
CA ARG A 293 -0.23 4.31 17.59
C ARG A 293 -1.44 4.74 16.79
N ARG A 294 -1.92 5.97 17.01
CA ARG A 294 -3.05 6.57 16.25
C ARG A 294 -2.58 7.52 15.14
N THR A 295 -1.28 7.64 14.97
CA THR A 295 -0.63 8.61 14.09
C THR A 295 0.24 7.95 13.04
N GLN A 296 0.45 8.65 11.93
CA GLN A 296 1.53 8.38 10.96
C GLN A 296 2.56 9.50 11.02
N ARG A 297 3.84 9.13 10.93
CA ARG A 297 4.95 10.08 10.90
C ARG A 297 5.18 10.52 9.47
N TYR A 298 5.45 11.81 9.27
CA TYR A 298 5.87 12.32 7.98
C TYR A 298 7.22 13.03 8.08
N ARG A 299 7.90 13.11 6.93
CA ARG A 299 9.11 13.91 6.70
C ARG A 299 8.98 14.61 5.37
N LEU A 300 9.39 15.87 5.30
CA LEU A 300 9.51 16.64 4.07
C LEU A 300 10.99 16.87 3.79
N VAL A 301 11.42 16.45 2.60
CA VAL A 301 12.82 16.40 2.21
C VAL A 301 13.01 17.17 0.92
N ASP A 302 14.00 18.04 0.90
CA ASP A 302 14.56 18.59 -0.33
C ASP A 302 15.74 17.71 -0.73
N ALA A 303 15.76 17.20 -1.96
CA ALA A 303 16.79 16.25 -2.36
C ALA A 303 18.22 16.86 -2.31
N ALA A 304 18.34 18.18 -2.42
CA ALA A 304 19.62 18.87 -2.38
C ALA A 304 20.03 19.27 -0.96
N THR A 305 19.09 19.73 -0.14
CA THR A 305 19.39 20.32 1.19
C THR A 305 19.03 19.43 2.37
N GLY A 306 18.29 18.33 2.16
CA GLY A 306 17.93 17.36 3.19
C GLY A 306 16.54 17.59 3.78
N GLU A 307 16.29 16.97 4.94
CA GLU A 307 15.03 17.13 5.68
C GLU A 307 14.88 18.57 6.18
N PHE A 308 13.75 19.20 5.87
CA PHE A 308 13.43 20.55 6.35
C PHE A 308 12.21 20.60 7.27
N GLU A 309 11.44 19.51 7.34
CA GLU A 309 10.34 19.37 8.29
C GLU A 309 10.05 17.90 8.59
N SER A 310 9.67 17.61 9.83
CA SER A 310 9.07 16.35 10.23
C SER A 310 7.94 16.58 11.23
N GLY A 311 7.09 15.58 11.39
CA GLY A 311 5.94 15.68 12.27
C GLY A 311 5.03 14.45 12.18
N TYR A 312 3.76 14.63 12.49
CA TYR A 312 2.76 13.58 12.38
C TYR A 312 1.39 14.07 11.90
N VAL A 313 0.59 13.12 11.43
CA VAL A 313 -0.84 13.27 11.15
C VAL A 313 -1.63 12.22 11.93
N GLU A 314 -2.86 12.56 12.33
CA GLU A 314 -3.76 11.63 13.01
C GLU A 314 -4.54 10.80 12.00
N VAL A 315 -4.53 9.47 12.16
CA VAL A 315 -5.28 8.57 11.27
C VAL A 315 -6.78 8.83 11.37
N ALA A 316 -7.27 9.31 12.52
CA ALA A 316 -8.67 9.68 12.69
C ALA A 316 -9.13 10.77 11.71
N ASP A 317 -8.26 11.74 11.41
CA ASP A 317 -8.59 12.85 10.50
C ASP A 317 -8.51 12.42 9.04
N MET A 318 -7.62 11.48 8.71
CA MET A 318 -7.50 10.94 7.36
C MET A 318 -8.74 10.12 6.96
N VAL A 319 -9.33 9.35 7.87
CA VAL A 319 -10.43 8.42 7.53
C VAL A 319 -11.80 9.08 7.40
N VAL A 320 -11.96 10.33 7.84
CA VAL A 320 -13.27 11.02 7.77
C VAL A 320 -13.44 11.88 6.52
N ARG A 321 -12.41 11.93 5.65
CA ARG A 321 -12.28 12.86 4.51
C ARG A 321 -12.56 12.24 3.14
N GLN A 322 -12.98 13.07 2.19
CA GLN A 322 -13.19 12.71 0.78
C GLN A 322 -11.87 12.61 0.00
N PRO A 323 -11.83 11.92 -1.16
CA PRO A 323 -10.62 11.80 -2.00
C PRO A 323 -9.96 13.11 -2.42
N TRP A 324 -10.73 14.18 -2.46
CA TRP A 324 -10.31 15.52 -2.86
C TRP A 324 -10.13 16.48 -1.67
N ASP A 325 -10.30 16.02 -0.43
CA ASP A 325 -10.04 16.84 0.76
C ASP A 325 -8.55 16.76 1.10
N ASP A 326 -7.82 17.85 0.86
CA ASP A 326 -6.37 18.00 1.02
C ASP A 326 -6.00 18.93 2.19
N ASP A 327 -6.87 19.03 3.20
CA ASP A 327 -6.75 19.87 4.39
C ASP A 327 -6.56 19.06 5.70
N VAL A 328 -5.90 17.89 5.65
CA VAL A 328 -5.64 17.08 6.85
C VAL A 328 -4.86 17.91 7.89
N PRO A 329 -5.27 17.96 9.17
CA PRO A 329 -4.48 18.60 10.21
C PRO A 329 -3.06 18.00 10.30
N VAL A 330 -2.05 18.86 10.19
CA VAL A 330 -0.63 18.48 10.26
C VAL A 330 -0.05 19.00 11.58
N HIS A 331 0.71 18.16 12.28
CA HIS A 331 1.36 18.49 13.54
C HIS A 331 2.89 18.42 13.38
N PRO A 332 3.57 19.53 13.03
CA PRO A 332 5.02 19.58 12.93
C PRO A 332 5.68 19.35 14.29
N ASP A 333 6.82 18.67 14.30
CA ASP A 333 7.65 18.57 15.48
C ASP A 333 8.26 19.94 15.83
N PRO A 334 8.52 20.20 17.12
CA PRO A 334 9.29 21.38 17.53
C PRO A 334 10.67 21.35 16.85
N ARG A 335 11.07 22.49 16.29
CA ARG A 335 12.40 22.68 15.70
C ARG A 335 13.45 23.02 16.75
#